data_AF-A0A2P5LXM4-F1
#
_entry.id   AF-A0A2P5LXM4-F1
#
_cell.length_a   1.000
_cell.length_b   1.000
_cell.length_c   1.000
_cell.angle_alpha   90.00
_cell.angle_beta   90.00
_cell.angle_gamma   90.00
#
_symmetry.space_group_name_H-M   'P 1'
#
loop_
_entity.id
_entity.type
_entity.pdbx_description
1 polymer ?
#
loop_
_entity_poly.entity_id
_entity_poly.type
_entity_poly.pdbx_seq_one_letter_code
_entity_poly.pdbx_strand_id
1 'polypeptide(L)' 'MNPRLKKFIGTVIMVVFVIVYALVVMAIAPGIVGAGTSKLVELLFYLIAGLAWAVPLMPLIRWMEKKPAPKA' A
#
# COMPACT_ATOMS: atom_id res chain seq x y z
N MET A 1 -14.02 -9.16 18.02
CA MET A 1 -12.55 -9.37 18.11
C MET A 1 -11.96 -8.36 19.08
N ASN A 2 -11.00 -8.76 19.91
CA ASN A 2 -10.35 -7.87 20.86
C ASN A 2 -9.70 -6.68 20.10
N PRO A 3 -10.00 -5.41 20.42
CA PRO A 3 -9.52 -4.25 19.67
C PRO A 3 -7.99 -4.18 19.51
N ARG A 4 -7.25 -4.70 20.50
CA ARG A 4 -5.78 -4.78 20.46
C ARG A 4 -5.27 -5.75 19.39
N LEU A 5 -5.91 -6.92 19.24
CA LEU A 5 -5.53 -7.93 18.25
C LEU A 5 -5.87 -7.47 16.82
N LYS A 6 -7.00 -6.79 16.65
CA LYS A 6 -7.40 -6.20 15.37
C LYS A 6 -6.38 -5.15 14.88
N LYS A 7 -5.86 -4.33 15.80
CA LYS A 7 -4.79 -3.37 15.50
C LYS A 7 -3.48 -4.08 15.14
N PHE A 8 -3.07 -5.10 15.91
CA PHE A 8 -1.85 -5.87 15.63
C PHE A 8 -1.89 -6.53 14.24
N ILE A 9 -2.98 -7.23 13.91
CA ILE A 9 -3.16 -7.86 12.60
C ILE A 9 -3.14 -6.81 11.49
N GLY A 10 -3.84 -5.68 11.68
CA GLY A 10 -3.84 -4.60 10.70
C GLY A 10 -2.45 -4.02 10.43
N THR A 11 -1.62 -3.83 11.47
CA THR A 11 -0.22 -3.40 11.31
C THR A 11 0.60 -4.43 10.54
N VAL A 12 0.48 -5.72 10.86
CA VAL A 12 1.22 -6.79 10.16
C VAL A 12 0.81 -6.84 8.69
N ILE A 13 -0.49 -6.79 8.38
CA ILE A 13 -0.99 -6.77 7.00
C ILE A 13 -0.42 -5.55 6.26
N MET A 14 -0.40 -4.37 6.89
CA MET A 14 0.13 -3.16 6.27
C MET A 14 1.62 -3.28 5.94
N VAL A 15 2.43 -3.83 6.86
CA VAL A 15 3.87 -4.06 6.63
C VAL A 15 4.10 -5.06 5.51
N VAL A 16 3.41 -6.21 5.54
CA VAL A 16 3.53 -7.24 4.49
C VAL A 16 3.10 -6.67 3.13
N PHE A 17 2.00 -5.91 3.11
CA PHE A 17 1.51 -5.26 1.90
C PHE A 17 2.56 -4.31 1.31
N VAL A 18 3.19 -3.45 2.12
CA VAL A 18 4.23 -2.52 1.66
C VAL A 18 5.45 -3.27 1.13
N ILE A 19 5.88 -4.35 1.79
CA ILE A 19 7.02 -5.17 1.33
C ILE A 19 6.72 -5.79 -0.04
N VAL A 20 5.57 -6.48 -0.16
CA VAL A 20 5.17 -7.12 -1.44
C VAL A 20 5.04 -6.08 -2.54
N TYR A 21 4.43 -4.93 -2.23
CA TYR A 21 4.26 -3.84 -3.17
C TYR A 21 5.61 -3.29 -3.67
N ALA A 22 6.55 -3.04 -2.76
CA ALA A 22 7.88 -2.57 -3.11
C ALA A 22 8.61 -3.57 -4.03
N LEU A 23 8.52 -4.88 -3.73
CA LEU A 23 9.10 -5.92 -4.58
C LEU A 23 8.48 -5.95 -5.97
N VAL A 24 7.16 -5.80 -6.08
CA VAL A 24 6.46 -5.73 -7.36
C VAL A 24 6.91 -4.51 -8.17
N VAL A 25 6.98 -3.33 -7.54
CA VAL A 25 7.46 -2.10 -8.20
C VAL A 25 8.90 -2.26 -8.67
N MET A 26 9.79 -2.84 -7.85
CA MET A 26 11.19 -3.08 -8.22
C MET A 26 11.33 -4.11 -9.34
N ALA A 27 10.46 -5.11 -9.41
CA ALA A 27 10.46 -6.09 -10.50
C ALA A 27 9.98 -5.49 -11.82
N ILE A 28 9.01 -4.58 -11.76
CA ILE A 28 8.41 -3.95 -12.96
C ILE A 28 9.25 -2.76 -13.45
N ALA A 29 9.88 -2.01 -12.54
CA ALA A 29 10.60 -0.77 -12.87
C ALA A 29 11.60 -0.93 -14.03
N PRO A 30 12.50 -1.93 -14.06
CA PRO A 30 13.45 -2.09 -15.16
C PRO A 30 12.80 -2.25 -16.54
N GLY A 31 11.59 -2.83 -16.62
CA GLY A 31 10.85 -3.00 -17.86
C GLY A 31 10.15 -1.74 -18.37
N ILE A 32 9.92 -0.75 -17.50
CA ILE A 32 9.21 0.50 -17.84
C ILE A 32 10.20 1.68 -17.94
N VAL A 33 11.15 1.79 -17.01
CA VAL A 33 12.15 2.87 -16.93
C VAL A 33 13.55 2.42 -17.37
N GLY A 34 13.63 1.37 -18.20
CA GLY A 34 14.88 0.86 -18.76
C GLY A 34 15.64 1.86 -19.63
N ALA A 35 16.88 1.51 -19.99
CA ALA A 35 17.80 2.36 -20.73
C ALA A 35 17.19 2.81 -22.08
N GLY A 36 16.80 4.09 -22.16
CA GLY A 36 16.16 4.70 -23.34
C GLY A 36 14.79 5.32 -23.09
N THR A 37 14.17 5.07 -21.93
CA THR A 37 12.86 5.65 -21.59
C THR A 37 12.98 7.14 -21.24
N SER A 38 12.05 7.96 -21.74
CA SER A 38 11.95 9.38 -21.43
C SER A 38 11.80 9.62 -19.92
N LYS A 39 12.53 10.59 -19.37
CA LYS A 39 12.44 11.02 -17.96
C LYS A 39 11.00 11.32 -17.50
N LEU A 40 10.11 11.68 -18.43
CA LEU A 40 8.71 11.91 -18.15
C LEU A 40 7.98 10.62 -17.74
N VAL A 41 8.29 9.49 -18.39
CA VAL A 41 7.70 8.19 -18.06
C VAL A 41 8.21 7.70 -16.71
N GLU A 42 9.49 7.95 -16.41
CA GLU A 42 10.06 7.67 -15.09
C GLU A 42 9.35 8.44 -13.97
N LEU A 43 9.16 9.75 -14.17
CA LEU A 43 8.40 10.59 -13.25
C LEU A 43 6.98 10.05 -13.05
N LEU A 44 6.25 9.79 -14.13
CA LEU A 44 4.87 9.32 -14.08
C LEU A 44 4.78 7.94 -13.41
N PHE A 45 5.69 7.03 -13.71
CA PHE A 45 5.72 5.70 -13.12
C PHE A 45 5.88 5.78 -11.59
N TYR A 46 6.88 6.52 -11.11
CA TYR A 46 7.08 6.67 -9.66
C TYR A 46 5.96 7.47 -8.99
N LEU A 47 5.36 8.44 -9.67
CA LEU A 47 4.24 9.22 -9.13
C LEU A 47 2.98 8.36 -9.00
N ILE A 48 2.68 7.54 -10.00
CA ILE A 48 1.57 6.58 -9.96
C ILE A 48 1.86 5.48 -8.95
N ALA A 49 3.06 4.91 -8.94
CA ALA A 49 3.45 3.88 -7.97
C ALA A 49 3.42 4.44 -6.53
N GLY A 50 3.78 5.71 -6.33
CA GLY A 50 3.70 6.40 -5.05
C GLY A 50 2.28 6.75 -4.61
N LEU A 51 1.29 6.72 -5.50
CA LEU A 51 -0.12 6.98 -5.16
C LEU A 51 -0.96 5.70 -5.12
N ALA A 52 -0.61 4.70 -5.93
CA ALA A 52 -1.38 3.47 -6.09
C ALA A 52 -1.46 2.65 -4.80
N TRP A 53 -0.46 2.70 -3.92
CA TRP A 53 -0.48 2.00 -2.63
C TRP A 53 -1.44 2.63 -1.59
N ALA A 54 -1.83 3.90 -1.75
CA ALA A 54 -2.77 4.56 -0.85
C ALA A 54 -4.20 4.02 -0.99
N VAL A 55 -4.58 3.62 -2.21
CA VAL A 55 -5.90 3.06 -2.53
C VAL A 55 -6.21 1.79 -1.70
N PRO A 56 -5.35 0.76 -1.66
CA PRO A 56 -5.55 -0.41 -0.81
C PRO A 56 -5.34 -0.15 0.68
N LEU A 57 -4.58 0.89 1.07
CA LEU A 57 -4.40 1.24 2.49
C LEU A 57 -5.66 1.82 3.13
N MET A 58 -6.41 2.65 2.42
CA MET A 58 -7.64 3.29 2.92
C MET A 58 -8.68 2.33 3.51
N PRO A 59 -9.11 1.25 2.83
CA PRO A 59 -10.06 0.29 3.38
C PRO A 59 -9.47 -0.50 4.56
N LEU A 60 -8.18 -0.81 4.54
CA LEU A 60 -7.50 -1.49 5.66
C LEU A 60 -7.51 -0.62 6.92
N ILE A 61 -7.15 0.66 6.79
CA ILE A 61 -7.16 1.62 7.91
C ILE A 61 -8.58 1.82 8.42
N ARG A 62 -9.57 2.03 7.53
CA ARG A 62 -10.99 2.13 7.92
C ARG A 62 -11.46 0.89 8.67
N TRP A 63 -11.03 -0.30 8.25
CA TRP A 63 -11.34 -1.53 8.96
C TRP A 63 -10.70 -1.51 10.36
N MET A 64 -9.42 -1.15 10.50
CA MET A 64 -8.73 -1.05 11.79
C MET A 64 -9.38 -0.03 12.74
N GLU A 65 -9.77 1.13 12.22
CA GLU A 65 -10.36 2.23 12.99
C GLU A 65 -11.84 2.05 13.31
N LYS A 66 -12.55 1.16 12.60
CA LYS A 66 -13.96 0.85 12.88
C LYS A 66 -14.11 0.39 14.33
N LYS A 67 -14.49 1.34 15.19
CA LYS A 67 -14.82 1.11 16.60
C LYS A 67 -16.08 0.23 16.65
N PRO A 68 -16.16 -0.75 17.55
CA PRO A 68 -17.43 -1.43 17.80
C PRO A 68 -18.47 -0.37 18.20
N ALA A 69 -19.69 -0.47 17.64
CA ALA A 69 -20.78 0.45 17.94
C ALA A 69 -20.98 0.57 19.46
N PRO A 70 -21.37 1.76 19.98
CA PRO A 70 -21.75 1.90 21.38
C PRO A 70 -22.82 0.84 21.68
N LYS A 71 -22.57 -0.01 22.67
CA LYS A 71 -23.65 -0.84 23.21
C LYS A 71 -24.64 0.12 23.86
N ALA A 72 -25.80 0.29 23.23
CA ALA A 72 -26.99 0.83 23.86
C ALA A 72 -27.49 -0.16 24.92
#